data_AF-A0A971JF17-F1
#
_entry.id   AF-A0A971JF17-F1
#
_cell.length_a   1.000
_cell.length_b   1.000
_cell.length_c   1.000
_cell.angle_alpha   90.00
_cell.angle_beta   90.00
_cell.angle_gamma   90.00
#
_symmetry.space_group_name_H-M   'P 1'
#
loop_
_entity.id
_entity.type
_entity.pdbx_description
1 polymer ?
#
loop_
_entity_poly.entity_id
_entity_poly.type
_entity_poly.pdbx_seq_one_letter_code
_entity_poly.pdbx_strand_id
1 'polypeptide(L)'
;MDTLHHRDPGVVGGGLTNEGVYVEFIPDLLHLNKDILKLIVLAKGEDKCIIVTDSLCATCLKKGMYRLGDQHVIVTDNGARLKNGALAGSIIMMAEAVRNMINEVGIDPVKVLKMATLNPAKVLGVENYLGRIAEGYDADMNILDWDFNVERTILKGRCL
;
A
#
# COMPACT_ATOMS: atom_id res chain seq x y z
N MET A 1 7.12 17.06 -0.42
CA MET A 1 5.78 17.68 -0.40
C MET A 1 5.75 18.65 0.75
N ASP A 2 5.06 19.78 0.58
CA ASP A 2 4.85 20.72 1.66
C ASP A 2 3.94 20.10 2.73
N THR A 3 4.16 20.49 3.97
CA THR A 3 3.33 20.08 5.11
C THR A 3 1.90 20.60 4.92
N LEU A 4 0.91 19.79 5.28
CA LEU A 4 -0.49 20.22 5.27
C LEU A 4 -0.67 21.42 6.20
N HIS A 5 -1.04 22.57 5.65
CA HIS A 5 -1.27 23.80 6.40
C HIS A 5 -2.70 24.31 6.20
N HIS A 6 -3.34 24.81 7.26
CA HIS A 6 -4.77 25.16 7.24
C HIS A 6 -5.14 26.33 6.30
N ARG A 7 -4.17 27.18 5.93
CA ARG A 7 -4.35 28.30 4.97
C ARG A 7 -3.88 27.99 3.56
N ASP A 8 -3.04 26.98 3.42
CA ASP A 8 -2.48 26.55 2.15
C ASP A 8 -2.24 25.03 2.22
N PRO A 9 -3.27 24.24 1.87
CA PRO A 9 -3.25 22.80 2.10
C PRO A 9 -2.23 22.03 1.23
N GLY A 10 -1.69 22.69 0.20
CA GLY A 10 -0.72 22.11 -0.73
C GLY A 10 -1.21 20.82 -1.39
N VAL A 11 -0.24 19.99 -1.81
CA VAL A 11 -0.49 18.73 -2.51
C VAL A 11 -1.23 17.73 -1.62
N VAL A 12 -0.93 17.68 -0.31
CA VAL A 12 -1.57 16.74 0.61
C VAL A 12 -3.07 17.04 0.72
N GLY A 13 -3.44 18.28 1.02
CA GLY A 13 -4.86 18.59 1.19
C GLY A 13 -5.61 18.61 -0.15
N GLY A 14 -5.00 19.06 -1.25
CA GLY A 14 -5.59 18.91 -2.59
C GLY A 14 -5.78 17.44 -2.98
N GLY A 15 -4.78 16.61 -2.67
CA GLY A 15 -4.83 15.17 -2.82
C GLY A 15 -5.98 14.56 -2.02
N LEU A 16 -6.23 15.00 -0.78
CA LEU A 16 -7.31 14.48 0.07
C LEU A 16 -8.71 14.98 -0.31
N THR A 17 -8.87 16.22 -0.80
CA THR A 17 -10.19 16.81 -1.08
C THR A 17 -10.66 16.66 -2.52
N ASN A 18 -9.76 16.41 -3.48
CA ASN A 18 -10.15 16.27 -4.88
C ASN A 18 -10.66 14.84 -5.20
N GLU A 19 -11.94 14.71 -5.53
CA GLU A 19 -12.58 13.41 -5.87
C GLU A 19 -12.10 12.81 -7.21
N GLY A 20 -11.50 13.63 -8.07
CA GLY A 20 -10.98 13.25 -9.38
C GLY A 20 -9.67 12.46 -9.33
N VAL A 21 -9.01 12.38 -8.17
CA VAL A 21 -7.71 11.71 -8.02
C VAL A 21 -7.78 10.56 -7.02
N TYR A 22 -6.97 9.53 -7.28
CA TYR A 22 -6.63 8.52 -6.29
C TYR A 22 -5.46 9.00 -5.44
N VAL A 23 -5.41 8.54 -4.19
CA VAL A 23 -4.27 8.74 -3.29
C VAL A 23 -3.66 7.39 -2.97
N GLU A 24 -2.37 7.27 -3.23
CA GLU A 24 -1.54 6.13 -2.84
C GLU A 24 -0.92 6.37 -1.47
N PHE A 25 -0.78 5.32 -0.67
CA PHE A 25 -0.08 5.38 0.62
C PHE A 25 0.57 4.04 0.98
N ILE A 26 1.60 4.12 1.82
CA ILE A 26 2.39 2.99 2.31
C ILE A 26 2.01 2.74 3.78
N PRO A 27 1.22 1.69 4.09
CA PRO A 27 0.80 1.41 5.45
C PRO A 27 1.80 0.52 6.19
N ASP A 28 3.06 0.95 6.25
CA ASP A 28 4.13 0.27 7.00
C ASP A 28 4.33 0.78 8.43
N LEU A 29 3.44 1.69 8.86
CA LEU A 29 3.48 2.35 10.17
C LEU A 29 4.75 3.17 10.44
N LEU A 30 5.60 3.34 9.42
CA LEU A 30 6.85 4.08 9.47
C LEU A 30 6.79 5.34 8.60
N HIS A 31 6.34 5.20 7.34
CA HIS A 31 6.10 6.33 6.44
C HIS A 31 4.97 7.20 6.96
N LEU A 32 3.93 6.56 7.50
CA LEU A 32 2.73 7.22 8.02
C LEU A 32 2.36 6.60 9.36
N ASN A 33 2.06 7.47 10.33
CA ASN A 33 1.45 7.05 11.59
C ASN A 33 0.04 6.48 11.30
N LYS A 34 -0.38 5.49 12.10
CA LYS A 34 -1.70 4.85 11.97
C LYS A 34 -2.88 5.83 11.96
N ASP A 35 -2.81 6.92 12.73
CA ASP A 35 -3.88 7.92 12.77
C ASP A 35 -3.96 8.73 11.47
N ILE A 36 -2.82 8.92 10.79
CA ILE A 36 -2.78 9.53 9.45
C ILE A 36 -3.34 8.57 8.41
N LEU A 37 -3.01 7.28 8.48
CA LEU A 37 -3.62 6.26 7.60
C LEU A 37 -5.15 6.24 7.74
N LYS A 38 -5.65 6.30 8.99
CA LYS A 38 -7.08 6.39 9.27
C LYS A 38 -7.69 7.69 8.72
N LEU A 39 -7.01 8.83 8.90
CA LEU A 39 -7.46 10.11 8.39
C LEU A 39 -7.56 10.13 6.87
N ILE A 40 -6.58 9.54 6.16
CA ILE A 40 -6.60 9.42 4.71
C ILE A 40 -7.88 8.70 4.27
N VAL A 41 -8.17 7.54 4.85
CA VAL A 41 -9.37 6.76 4.48
C VAL A 41 -10.66 7.53 4.79
N LEU A 42 -10.73 8.21 5.93
CA LEU A 42 -11.90 9.01 6.32
C LEU A 42 -12.13 10.21 5.40
N ALA A 43 -11.07 10.91 5.00
CA ALA A 43 -11.15 12.12 4.20
C ALA A 43 -11.32 11.83 2.70
N LYS A 44 -10.54 10.89 2.15
CA LYS A 44 -10.54 10.54 0.73
C LYS A 44 -11.68 9.60 0.35
N GLY A 45 -12.10 8.74 1.28
CA GLY A 45 -13.03 7.65 1.02
C GLY A 45 -12.35 6.44 0.39
N GLU A 46 -12.92 5.27 0.67
CA GLU A 46 -12.36 3.97 0.28
C GLU A 46 -12.22 3.77 -1.23
N ASP A 47 -13.07 4.39 -2.06
CA ASP A 47 -13.07 4.24 -3.51
C ASP A 47 -11.91 4.94 -4.22
N LYS A 48 -11.19 5.81 -3.51
CA LYS A 48 -10.11 6.65 -4.06
C LYS A 48 -8.79 6.48 -3.31
N CYS A 49 -8.70 5.43 -2.49
CA CYS A 49 -7.51 5.04 -1.75
C CYS A 49 -6.83 3.85 -2.42
N ILE A 50 -5.51 3.88 -2.58
CA ILE A 50 -4.72 2.76 -3.11
C ILE A 50 -3.59 2.42 -2.13
N ILE A 51 -3.51 1.15 -1.76
CA ILE A 51 -2.39 0.66 -0.96
C ILE A 51 -1.24 0.32 -1.91
N VAL A 52 -0.08 0.91 -1.65
CA VAL A 52 1.17 0.59 -2.34
C VAL A 52 2.21 0.15 -1.33
N THR A 53 3.17 -0.65 -1.78
CA THR A 53 4.31 -1.01 -0.93
C THR A 53 5.43 0.01 -1.07
N ASP A 54 5.68 0.52 -2.27
CA ASP A 54 6.94 1.22 -2.60
C ASP A 54 8.17 0.39 -2.17
N SER A 55 8.04 -0.93 -2.29
CA SER A 55 9.01 -1.89 -1.76
C SER A 55 10.28 -1.92 -2.60
N LEU A 56 11.42 -1.99 -1.92
CA LEU A 56 12.72 -2.13 -2.56
C LEU A 56 13.07 -3.60 -2.87
N CYS A 57 14.10 -3.79 -3.70
CA CYS A 57 14.71 -5.11 -3.93
C CYS A 57 15.24 -5.78 -2.65
N ALA A 58 15.42 -5.01 -1.57
CA ALA A 58 15.84 -5.49 -0.26
C ALA A 58 14.70 -6.15 0.55
N THR A 59 13.45 -6.07 0.09
CA THR A 59 12.29 -6.69 0.74
C THR A 59 12.50 -8.20 0.83
N CYS A 60 12.23 -8.77 2.01
CA CYS A 60 12.49 -10.19 2.34
C CYS A 60 13.98 -10.61 2.34
N LEU A 61 14.93 -9.67 2.24
CA LEU A 61 16.37 -9.96 2.34
C LEU A 61 16.94 -9.55 3.70
N LYS A 62 18.18 -9.99 3.98
CA LYS A 62 18.88 -9.64 5.23
C LYS A 62 19.16 -8.13 5.29
N LYS A 63 19.26 -7.59 6.51
CA LYS A 63 19.74 -6.23 6.73
C LYS A 63 21.11 -6.02 6.08
N GLY A 64 21.35 -4.83 5.57
CA GLY A 64 22.59 -4.54 4.86
C GLY A 64 22.51 -3.32 3.96
N MET A 65 23.51 -3.17 3.11
CA MET A 65 23.59 -2.11 2.12
C MET A 65 23.08 -2.60 0.77
N TYR A 66 22.16 -1.83 0.18
CA TYR A 66 21.53 -2.09 -1.11
C TYR A 66 21.66 -0.85 -2.00
N ARG A 67 21.25 -0.98 -3.26
CA ARG A 67 21.22 0.12 -4.22
C ARG A 67 19.80 0.40 -4.68
N LEU A 68 19.45 1.68 -4.71
CA LEU A 68 18.28 2.23 -5.40
C LEU A 68 18.80 3.17 -6.48
N GLY A 69 18.92 2.65 -7.71
CA GLY A 69 19.66 3.31 -8.79
C GLY A 69 21.12 3.57 -8.38
N ASP A 70 21.51 4.85 -8.38
CA ASP A 70 22.86 5.28 -7.99
C ASP A 70 22.99 5.60 -6.50
N GLN A 71 21.91 5.52 -5.73
CA GLN A 71 21.91 5.79 -4.30
C GLN A 71 22.15 4.52 -3.50
N HIS A 72 22.93 4.65 -2.43
CA HIS A 72 23.13 3.59 -1.44
C HIS A 72 22.05 3.68 -0.37
N VAL A 73 21.38 2.56 -0.13
CA VAL A 73 20.32 2.41 0.88
C VAL A 73 20.83 1.48 1.97
N ILE A 74 20.65 1.89 3.22
CA ILE A 74 20.97 1.10 4.41
C ILE A 74 19.65 0.56 4.95
N VAL A 75 19.52 -0.77 4.98
CA VAL A 75 18.34 -1.46 5.49
C VAL A 75 18.64 -2.00 6.89
N THR A 76 17.79 -1.60 7.84
CA THR A 76 17.86 -1.97 9.25
C THR A 76 16.48 -2.44 9.74
N ASP A 77 16.33 -2.70 11.04
CA ASP A 77 15.00 -2.93 11.64
C ASP A 77 14.06 -1.72 11.50
N ASN A 78 14.62 -0.50 11.39
CA ASN A 78 13.86 0.75 11.34
C ASN A 78 13.59 1.21 9.90
N GLY A 79 13.55 0.26 8.96
CA GLY A 79 13.30 0.50 7.54
C GLY A 79 14.55 0.79 6.70
N ALA A 80 14.30 1.22 5.47
CA ALA A 80 15.28 1.54 4.45
C ALA A 80 15.57 3.05 4.41
N ARG A 81 16.84 3.44 4.52
CA ARG A 81 17.24 4.85 4.58
C ARG A 81 18.46 5.16 3.72
N LEU A 82 18.51 6.37 3.19
CA LEU A 82 19.73 6.94 2.61
C LEU A 82 20.75 7.26 3.71
N LYS A 83 22.00 7.53 3.31
CA LYS A 83 23.08 7.93 4.23
C LYS A 83 22.76 9.18 5.05
N ASN A 84 21.91 10.08 4.54
CA ASN A 84 21.47 11.29 5.24
C ASN A 84 20.29 11.05 6.20
N GLY A 85 19.82 9.81 6.36
CA GLY A 85 18.73 9.42 7.25
C GLY A 85 17.33 9.50 6.65
N ALA A 86 17.17 10.07 5.44
CA ALA A 86 15.89 10.09 4.74
C ALA A 86 15.40 8.66 4.42
N LEU A 87 14.09 8.43 4.49
CA LEU A 87 13.50 7.17 4.03
C LEU A 87 13.75 6.99 2.53
N ALA A 88 13.99 5.74 2.12
CA ALA A 88 14.23 5.36 0.73
C ALA A 88 13.39 4.13 0.42
N GLY A 89 12.19 4.35 -0.12
CA GLY A 89 11.18 3.30 -0.30
C GLY A 89 10.86 2.58 1.01
N SER A 90 10.26 1.40 0.89
CA SER A 90 9.94 0.53 2.02
C SER A 90 10.55 -0.86 1.86
N ILE A 91 10.34 -1.68 2.88
CA ILE A 91 10.62 -3.11 2.88
C ILE A 91 9.37 -3.92 3.24
N ILE A 92 8.18 -3.31 3.17
CA ILE A 92 6.93 -3.97 3.57
C ILE A 92 6.40 -4.87 2.44
N MET A 93 5.85 -6.02 2.82
CA MET A 93 5.11 -6.88 1.90
C MET A 93 3.65 -6.42 1.77
N MET A 94 3.03 -6.62 0.60
CA MET A 94 1.62 -6.24 0.39
C MET A 94 0.67 -6.88 1.42
N ALA A 95 0.88 -8.14 1.78
CA ALA A 95 0.08 -8.83 2.81
C ALA A 95 0.20 -8.17 4.19
N GLU A 96 1.39 -7.70 4.55
CA GLU A 96 1.63 -6.98 5.79
C GLU A 96 1.01 -5.58 5.76
N ALA A 97 1.10 -4.90 4.62
CA ALA A 97 0.44 -3.60 4.40
C ALA A 97 -1.09 -3.69 4.60
N VAL A 98 -1.71 -4.74 4.06
CA VAL A 98 -3.14 -5.04 4.27
C VAL A 98 -3.42 -5.35 5.74
N ARG A 99 -2.63 -6.22 6.38
CA ARG A 99 -2.77 -6.53 7.81
C ARG A 99 -2.69 -5.30 8.70
N ASN A 100 -1.73 -4.40 8.46
CA ASN A 100 -1.58 -3.18 9.25
C ASN A 100 -2.83 -2.31 9.15
N MET A 101 -3.40 -2.15 7.95
CA MET A 101 -4.64 -1.38 7.77
C MET A 101 -5.85 -2.00 8.50
N ILE A 102 -5.92 -3.33 8.57
CA ILE A 102 -7.03 -4.03 9.24
C ILE A 102 -6.83 -4.03 10.75
N ASN A 103 -5.69 -4.55 11.22
CA ASN A 103 -5.45 -4.85 12.64
C ASN A 103 -5.00 -3.62 13.44
N GLU A 104 -4.11 -2.80 12.87
CA GLU A 104 -3.49 -1.68 13.60
C GLU A 104 -4.23 -0.36 13.39
N VAL A 105 -4.73 -0.13 12.17
CA VAL A 105 -5.52 1.08 11.83
C VAL A 105 -7.02 0.87 12.10
N GLY A 106 -7.51 -0.37 12.04
CA GLY A 106 -8.90 -0.72 12.34
C GLY A 106 -9.87 -0.41 11.20
N ILE A 107 -9.44 -0.51 9.95
CA ILE A 107 -10.32 -0.33 8.78
C ILE A 107 -10.94 -1.68 8.40
N ASP A 108 -12.22 -1.64 8.01
CA ASP A 108 -12.97 -2.81 7.56
C ASP A 108 -12.22 -3.62 6.46
N PRO A 109 -12.08 -4.95 6.61
CA PRO A 109 -11.33 -5.77 5.65
C PRO A 109 -11.78 -5.65 4.20
N VAL A 110 -13.08 -5.54 3.93
CA VAL A 110 -13.61 -5.43 2.56
C VAL A 110 -13.13 -4.13 1.93
N LYS A 111 -13.12 -3.03 2.69
CA LYS A 111 -12.59 -1.74 2.25
C LYS A 111 -11.10 -1.80 1.98
N VAL A 112 -10.31 -2.40 2.88
CA VAL A 112 -8.85 -2.53 2.71
C VAL A 112 -8.52 -3.37 1.49
N LEU A 113 -9.16 -4.52 1.31
CA LEU A 113 -8.94 -5.40 0.16
C LEU A 113 -9.31 -4.71 -1.16
N LYS A 114 -10.37 -3.89 -1.18
CA LYS A 114 -10.73 -3.04 -2.32
C LYS A 114 -9.63 -2.03 -2.65
N MET A 115 -9.00 -1.40 -1.65
CA MET A 115 -7.87 -0.47 -1.84
C MET A 115 -6.62 -1.17 -2.41
N ALA A 116 -6.42 -2.45 -2.12
CA ALA A 116 -5.27 -3.23 -2.59
C ALA A 116 -5.51 -3.94 -3.94
N THR A 117 -6.76 -4.06 -4.39
CA THR A 117 -7.11 -4.88 -5.59
C THR A 117 -7.94 -4.12 -6.61
N LEU A 118 -9.21 -3.82 -6.31
CA LEU A 118 -10.14 -3.21 -7.24
C LEU A 118 -9.74 -1.78 -7.64
N ASN A 119 -9.32 -0.96 -6.68
CA ASN A 119 -8.95 0.43 -6.96
C ASN A 119 -7.72 0.54 -7.89
N PRO A 120 -6.60 -0.17 -7.66
CA PRO A 120 -5.51 -0.18 -8.63
C PRO A 120 -5.93 -0.78 -9.98
N ALA A 121 -6.80 -1.81 -10.00
CA ALA A 121 -7.32 -2.35 -11.26
C ALA A 121 -8.09 -1.30 -12.08
N LYS A 122 -8.91 -0.45 -11.42
CA LYS A 122 -9.62 0.67 -12.06
C LYS A 122 -8.67 1.73 -12.62
N VAL A 123 -7.61 2.07 -11.89
CA VAL A 123 -6.61 3.06 -12.36
C VAL A 123 -5.89 2.56 -13.60
N LEU A 124 -5.63 1.26 -13.67
CA LEU A 124 -4.97 0.61 -14.79
C LEU A 124 -5.90 0.27 -15.97
N GLY A 125 -7.22 0.44 -15.81
CA GLY A 125 -8.21 0.10 -16.84
C GLY A 125 -8.37 -1.42 -17.07
N VAL A 126 -8.11 -2.23 -16.03
CA VAL A 126 -8.15 -3.70 -16.08
C VAL A 126 -9.20 -4.29 -15.15
N GLU A 127 -10.06 -3.46 -14.56
CA GLU A 127 -11.11 -3.84 -13.62
C GLU A 127 -12.21 -4.72 -14.22
N ASN A 128 -12.21 -4.91 -15.54
CA ASN A 128 -13.15 -5.80 -16.23
C ASN A 128 -12.71 -7.27 -16.18
N TYR A 129 -11.47 -7.56 -15.79
CA TYR A 129 -10.96 -8.93 -15.64
C TYR A 129 -10.05 -9.15 -14.43
N LEU A 130 -9.63 -8.10 -13.72
CA LEU A 130 -8.85 -8.17 -12.48
C LEU A 130 -9.47 -7.39 -11.32
N GLY A 131 -9.04 -7.71 -10.09
CA GLY A 131 -9.39 -6.97 -8.88
C GLY A 131 -10.75 -7.33 -8.26
N ARG A 132 -11.41 -8.38 -8.75
CA ARG A 132 -12.65 -8.95 -8.20
C ARG A 132 -12.68 -10.45 -8.34
N ILE A 133 -13.38 -11.11 -7.41
CA ILE A 133 -13.78 -12.52 -7.53
C ILE A 133 -15.21 -12.52 -8.07
N ALA A 134 -15.36 -12.70 -9.37
CA ALA A 134 -16.64 -12.75 -10.07
C ALA A 134 -16.51 -13.59 -11.36
N GLU A 135 -17.65 -14.06 -11.89
CA GLU A 135 -17.66 -14.75 -13.18
C GLU A 135 -17.10 -13.86 -14.30
N GLY A 136 -16.29 -14.45 -15.17
CA GLY A 136 -15.63 -13.74 -16.28
C GLY A 136 -14.30 -13.06 -15.93
N TYR A 137 -13.88 -13.06 -14.66
CA TYR A 137 -12.59 -12.51 -14.22
C TYR A 137 -11.48 -13.56 -14.23
N ASP A 138 -10.23 -13.11 -14.35
CA ASP A 138 -9.06 -13.97 -14.18
C ASP A 138 -9.05 -14.56 -12.77
N ALA A 139 -8.71 -15.85 -12.67
CA ALA A 139 -8.58 -16.56 -11.40
C ALA A 139 -7.26 -16.21 -10.69
N ASP A 140 -7.10 -14.93 -10.38
CA ASP A 140 -5.99 -14.32 -9.65
C ASP A 140 -6.45 -13.97 -8.22
N MET A 141 -6.03 -14.77 -7.25
CA MET A 141 -6.54 -14.66 -5.87
C MET A 141 -5.52 -15.14 -4.84
N ASN A 142 -5.64 -14.61 -3.62
CA ASN A 142 -4.91 -15.10 -2.46
C ASN A 142 -5.89 -15.76 -1.47
N ILE A 143 -5.50 -16.91 -0.93
CA ILE A 143 -6.17 -17.54 0.20
C ILE A 143 -5.48 -17.01 1.45
N LEU A 144 -6.26 -16.42 2.35
CA LEU A 144 -5.78 -15.83 3.59
C LEU A 144 -6.29 -16.63 4.79
N ASP A 145 -5.46 -16.72 5.83
CA ASP A 145 -5.92 -17.17 7.15
C ASP A 145 -6.72 -16.07 7.88
N TRP A 146 -7.20 -16.37 9.09
CA TRP A 146 -7.99 -15.43 9.89
C TRP A 146 -7.20 -14.21 10.40
N ASP A 147 -5.87 -14.29 10.40
CA ASP A 147 -4.96 -13.19 10.74
C ASP A 147 -4.51 -12.41 9.49
N PHE A 148 -5.09 -12.74 8.32
CA PHE A 148 -4.74 -12.19 7.00
C PHE A 148 -3.28 -12.45 6.57
N ASN A 149 -2.70 -13.58 6.96
CA ASN A 149 -1.49 -14.10 6.32
C ASN A 149 -1.85 -14.85 5.04
N VAL A 150 -0.97 -14.78 4.03
CA VAL A 150 -1.17 -15.49 2.76
C VAL A 150 -0.79 -16.95 2.93
N GLU A 151 -1.76 -17.86 2.80
CA GLU A 151 -1.52 -19.30 2.80
C GLU A 151 -1.21 -19.84 1.40
N ARG A 152 -1.91 -19.32 0.39
CA ARG A 152 -1.70 -19.68 -1.02
C ARG A 152 -2.01 -18.52 -1.94
N THR A 153 -1.34 -18.52 -3.09
CA THR A 153 -1.64 -17.65 -4.22
C THR A 153 -2.06 -18.49 -5.41
N ILE A 154 -3.14 -18.11 -6.06
CA ILE A 154 -3.61 -18.68 -7.32
C ILE A 154 -3.41 -17.61 -8.39
N LEU A 155 -2.69 -17.96 -9.46
CA LEU A 155 -2.44 -17.09 -10.59
C LEU A 155 -2.96 -17.76 -11.86
N LYS A 156 -3.92 -17.13 -12.53
CA LYS A 156 -4.59 -17.64 -13.73
C LYS A 156 -5.08 -19.07 -13.55
N GLY A 157 -5.67 -19.35 -12.38
CA GLY A 157 -6.22 -20.65 -12.01
C GLY A 157 -5.20 -21.70 -11.60
N ARG A 158 -3.91 -21.37 -11.49
CA ARG A 158 -2.86 -22.28 -11.01
C ARG A 158 -2.43 -21.91 -9.60
N CYS A 159 -2.48 -22.88 -8.69
CA CYS A 159 -1.91 -22.71 -7.36
C CYS A 159 -0.39 -22.64 -7.43
N LEU A 160 0.20 -21.60 -6.85
CA LEU A 160 1.63 -21.42 -6.64
C LEU A 160 2.07 -21.99 -5.29
#